data_AF-A0A7S4FB85-F1
#
_entry.id   AF-A0A7S4FB85-F1
#
_cell.length_a   1.000
_cell.length_b   1.000
_cell.length_c   1.000
_cell.angle_alpha   90.00
_cell.angle_beta   90.00
_cell.angle_gamma   90.00
#
_symmetry.space_group_name_H-M   'P 1'
#
loop_
_entity.id
_entity.type
_entity.pdbx_description
1 polymer ?
#
loop_
_entity_poly.entity_id
_entity_poly.type
_entity_poly.pdbx_seq_one_letter_code
_entity_poly.pdbx_strand_id
1 'polypeptide(L)'
;GGGGGDGGGGGATHSERLRAVHKAALVRAIVCAGLYPNVIHAKLPDARYVETAAGAVESENDDAKKIKYYLADRTAGGRVFMQPSCVLFSATKLESAWLVFHSKHEQAQPQPLLNPQQQAASSSLPRSSGNNNNNNPNTNNTAAATEAPSLSTATPSTTPSSSKTFVRDVCAVSPFALLLFGGDVTVHAEEATVVVDECIRLAAPARVGVLVKQLRNELQRLLHDKLKRPELELSGSPILDAIVQLLTTDASDA
;
A
#
# COMPACT_ATOMS: atom_id res chain seq x y z
N GLY A 1 57.35 27.22 15.21
CA GLY A 1 56.11 26.42 15.30
C GLY A 1 55.00 27.31 14.83
N GLY A 2 54.22 26.95 13.81
CA GLY A 2 53.30 25.79 13.84
C GLY A 2 52.12 26.17 14.73
N GLY A 3 50.86 26.19 14.32
CA GLY A 3 50.18 25.69 13.13
C GLY A 3 48.76 25.30 13.57
N GLY A 4 47.77 25.49 12.70
CA GLY A 4 46.41 24.90 12.80
C GLY A 4 45.50 25.48 13.90
N GLY A 5 44.19 25.54 13.78
CA GLY A 5 43.20 25.04 12.81
C GLY A 5 41.86 25.47 13.41
N ASP A 6 41.01 26.12 12.63
CA ASP A 6 39.85 25.51 11.98
C ASP A 6 38.70 25.15 12.94
N GLY A 7 37.50 25.61 12.58
CA GLY A 7 36.29 25.51 13.39
C GLY A 7 35.14 26.35 12.87
N GLY A 8 34.97 26.41 11.55
CA GLY A 8 33.79 27.02 10.91
C GLY A 8 32.52 26.24 11.21
N GLY A 9 31.75 26.68 12.21
CA GLY A 9 30.39 26.22 12.46
C GLY A 9 29.39 26.97 11.59
N GLY A 10 29.33 26.66 10.30
CA GLY A 10 28.34 27.19 9.36
C GLY A 10 26.93 26.68 9.67
N GLY A 11 26.23 27.35 10.60
CA GLY A 11 24.82 27.10 10.85
C GLY A 11 23.99 27.58 9.67
N ALA A 12 23.48 26.66 8.85
CA ALA A 12 22.54 26.97 7.77
C ALA A 12 21.40 27.84 8.32
N THR A 13 21.26 29.02 7.75
CA THR A 13 20.27 30.04 8.12
C THR A 13 18.86 29.46 8.03
N HIS A 14 17.93 29.94 8.86
CA HIS A 14 16.54 29.46 8.86
C HIS A 14 15.89 29.51 7.46
N SER A 15 16.25 30.53 6.67
CA SER A 15 15.83 30.68 5.27
C SER A 15 16.38 29.60 4.34
N GLU A 16 17.64 29.16 4.51
CA GLU A 16 18.22 28.06 3.73
C GLU A 16 17.54 26.73 4.02
N ARG A 17 17.21 26.48 5.29
CA ARG A 17 16.46 25.27 5.69
C ARG A 17 15.07 25.26 5.08
N LEU A 18 14.34 26.37 5.15
CA LEU A 18 13.00 26.48 4.56
C LEU A 18 13.04 26.27 3.04
N ARG A 19 14.03 26.86 2.35
CA ARG A 19 14.22 26.67 0.91
C ARG A 19 14.53 25.21 0.55
N ALA A 20 15.30 24.51 1.37
CA ALA A 20 15.61 23.10 1.16
C ALA A 20 14.35 22.22 1.32
N VAL A 21 13.52 22.50 2.33
CA VAL A 21 12.24 21.80 2.54
C VAL A 21 11.28 22.02 1.36
N HIS A 22 11.16 23.26 0.88
CA HIS A 22 10.32 23.57 -0.29
C HIS A 22 10.76 22.82 -1.55
N LYS A 23 12.08 22.74 -1.79
CA LYS A 23 12.63 21.94 -2.89
C LYS A 23 12.32 20.45 -2.72
N ALA A 24 12.46 19.92 -1.51
CA ALA A 24 12.15 18.52 -1.23
C ALA A 24 10.65 18.21 -1.46
N ALA A 25 9.75 19.08 -0.99
CA ALA A 25 8.31 18.93 -1.21
C ALA A 25 7.97 18.91 -2.71
N LEU A 26 8.58 19.81 -3.50
CA LEU A 26 8.40 19.84 -4.94
C LEU A 26 8.90 18.55 -5.62
N VAL A 27 10.09 18.06 -5.24
CA VAL A 27 10.64 16.81 -5.77
C VAL A 27 9.74 15.62 -5.42
N ARG A 28 9.25 15.53 -4.18
CA ARG A 28 8.31 14.49 -3.75
C ARG A 28 7.01 14.55 -4.53
N ALA A 29 6.52 15.74 -4.85
CA ALA A 29 5.32 15.93 -5.65
C ALA A 29 5.52 15.47 -7.11
N ILE A 30 6.69 15.74 -7.71
CA ILE A 30 7.03 15.24 -9.05
C ILE A 30 7.17 13.71 -9.05
N VAL A 31 7.81 13.13 -8.02
CA VAL A 31 7.89 11.67 -7.84
C VAL A 31 6.49 11.08 -7.70
N CYS A 32 5.60 11.74 -6.95
CA CYS A 32 4.19 11.37 -6.85
C CYS A 32 3.52 11.32 -8.23
N ALA A 33 3.74 12.34 -9.06
CA ALA A 33 3.19 12.39 -10.42
C ALA A 33 3.69 11.24 -11.31
N GLY A 34 4.94 10.83 -11.17
CA GLY A 34 5.54 9.73 -11.95
C GLY A 34 5.17 8.33 -11.47
N LEU A 35 4.87 8.16 -10.18
CA LEU A 35 4.57 6.87 -9.57
C LEU A 35 3.06 6.61 -9.42
N TYR A 36 2.21 7.63 -9.56
CA TYR A 36 0.77 7.45 -9.60
C TYR A 36 0.37 6.47 -10.71
N PRO A 37 -0.53 5.48 -10.47
CA PRO A 37 -1.47 5.33 -9.36
C PRO A 37 -0.98 4.45 -8.19
N ASN A 38 0.32 4.18 -8.06
CA ASN A 38 0.86 3.31 -7.00
C ASN A 38 0.88 4.03 -5.64
N VAL A 39 -0.27 4.06 -4.96
CA VAL A 39 -0.48 4.78 -3.70
C VAL A 39 -0.79 3.82 -2.55
N ILE A 40 -0.21 4.09 -1.38
CA ILE A 40 -0.40 3.40 -0.12
C ILE A 40 -0.95 4.38 0.91
N HIS A 41 -1.95 3.94 1.64
CA HIS A 41 -2.44 4.62 2.83
C HIS A 41 -1.86 3.98 4.09
N ALA A 42 -1.16 4.77 4.88
CA ALA A 42 -0.64 4.38 6.18
C ALA A 42 -1.68 4.68 7.26
N LYS A 43 -2.20 3.63 7.88
CA LYS A 43 -3.02 3.74 9.09
C LYS A 43 -2.10 3.80 10.30
N LEU A 44 -2.01 4.98 10.89
CA LEU A 44 -1.29 5.18 12.14
C LEU A 44 -1.97 4.42 13.29
N PRO A 45 -1.20 3.93 14.26
CA PRO A 45 -1.75 3.22 15.40
C PRO A 45 -2.56 4.16 16.30
N ASP A 46 -3.82 3.80 16.59
CA ASP A 46 -4.60 4.47 17.63
C ASP A 46 -4.05 4.03 18.99
N ALA A 47 -3.60 4.97 19.82
CA ALA A 47 -3.12 4.67 21.17
C ALA A 47 -4.27 4.07 22.00
N ARG A 48 -4.29 2.74 22.14
CA ARG A 48 -5.33 2.02 22.87
C ARG A 48 -4.89 1.80 24.31
N TYR A 49 -5.50 2.53 25.22
CA TYR A 49 -5.39 2.30 26.67
C TYR A 49 -6.40 1.23 27.07
N VAL A 50 -5.98 0.23 27.84
CA VAL A 50 -6.86 -0.81 28.39
C VAL A 50 -6.97 -0.56 29.90
N GLU A 51 -8.16 -0.20 30.35
CA GLU A 51 -8.43 -0.12 31.79
C GLU A 51 -8.39 -1.51 32.41
N THR A 52 -7.49 -1.68 33.37
CA THR A 52 -7.35 -2.88 34.18
C THR A 52 -7.70 -2.51 35.63
N ALA A 53 -8.02 -3.48 36.48
CA ALA A 53 -8.49 -3.23 37.85
C ALA A 53 -7.53 -2.42 38.76
N ALA A 54 -6.28 -2.17 38.33
CA ALA A 54 -5.27 -1.36 39.02
C ALA A 54 -4.99 0.01 38.34
N GLY A 55 -5.73 0.37 37.28
CA GLY A 55 -5.57 1.62 36.52
C GLY A 55 -5.61 1.44 34.99
N ALA A 56 -5.46 2.54 34.25
CA ALA A 56 -5.29 2.50 32.80
C ALA A 56 -3.89 1.95 32.47
N VAL A 57 -3.83 0.77 31.87
CA VAL A 57 -2.59 0.18 31.38
C VAL A 57 -2.51 0.43 29.89
N GLU A 58 -1.44 1.08 29.43
CA GLU A 58 -1.15 1.15 28.00
C GLU A 58 -1.05 -0.27 27.45
N SER A 59 -1.81 -0.57 26.39
CA SER A 59 -1.80 -1.91 25.81
C SER A 59 -0.38 -2.25 25.33
N GLU A 60 0.25 -3.24 25.98
CA GLU A 60 1.57 -3.78 25.67
C GLU A 60 1.53 -4.72 24.46
N ASN A 61 0.73 -4.39 23.44
CA ASN A 61 0.68 -5.17 22.22
C ASN A 61 1.63 -4.54 21.20
N ASP A 62 2.76 -5.20 20.93
CA ASP A 62 3.80 -4.73 20.02
C ASP A 62 3.25 -4.46 18.59
N ASP A 63 2.19 -5.18 18.21
CA ASP A 63 1.46 -5.01 16.95
C ASP A 63 0.48 -3.83 16.93
N ALA A 64 0.07 -3.32 18.11
CA ALA A 64 -0.76 -2.13 18.21
C ALA A 64 0.04 -0.84 18.02
N LYS A 65 1.38 -0.88 18.17
CA LYS A 65 2.29 0.26 17.96
C LYS A 65 2.84 0.37 16.53
N LYS A 66 2.58 -0.62 15.67
CA LYS A 66 3.11 -0.68 14.31
C LYS A 66 2.14 -0.05 13.32
N ILE A 67 2.65 0.86 12.49
CA ILE A 67 1.91 1.47 11.39
C ILE A 67 1.50 0.37 10.40
N LYS A 68 0.22 0.37 10.02
CA LYS A 68 -0.34 -0.60 9.06
C LYS A 68 -0.48 0.06 7.70
N TYR A 69 -0.01 -0.60 6.65
CA TYR A 69 -0.04 -0.06 5.30
C TYR A 69 -1.05 -0.81 4.45
N TYR A 70 -1.85 -0.06 3.70
CA TYR A 70 -2.90 -0.58 2.83
C TYR A 70 -2.75 0.04 1.45
N LEU A 71 -2.96 -0.76 0.40
CA LEU A 71 -3.02 -0.21 -0.95
C LEU A 71 -4.28 0.67 -1.06
N ALA A 72 -4.16 1.83 -1.71
CA ALA A 72 -5.29 2.74 -1.88
C ALA A 72 -6.37 2.14 -2.82
N ASP A 73 -5.96 1.40 -3.84
CA ASP A 73 -6.87 0.74 -4.78
C ASP A 73 -7.87 -0.16 -4.03
N ARG A 74 -9.16 0.07 -4.27
CA ARG A 74 -10.26 -0.66 -3.63
C ARG A 74 -10.42 -2.09 -4.16
N THR A 75 -9.93 -2.35 -5.37
CA THR A 75 -10.08 -3.63 -6.08
C THR A 75 -8.95 -4.60 -5.73
N ALA A 76 -7.73 -4.08 -5.59
CA ALA A 76 -6.54 -4.82 -5.16
C ALA A 76 -6.10 -4.50 -3.72
N GLY A 77 -7.00 -3.92 -2.91
CA GLY A 77 -6.77 -3.30 -1.60
C GLY A 77 -6.38 -4.28 -0.50
N GLY A 78 -5.17 -4.85 -0.61
CA GLY A 78 -4.56 -5.69 0.40
C GLY A 78 -3.76 -4.90 1.42
N ARG A 79 -3.55 -5.50 2.60
CA ARG A 79 -2.51 -5.06 3.53
C ARG A 79 -1.15 -5.31 2.88
N VAL A 80 -0.34 -4.28 2.78
CA VAL A 80 1.02 -4.36 2.25
C VAL A 80 2.02 -4.26 3.39
N PHE A 81 3.19 -4.87 3.20
CA PHE A 81 4.30 -4.82 4.13
C PHE A 81 5.46 -4.08 3.47
N MET A 82 6.18 -3.25 4.22
CA MET A 82 7.41 -2.67 3.69
C MET A 82 8.54 -3.68 3.71
N GLN A 83 9.36 -3.70 2.66
CA GLN A 83 10.59 -4.46 2.65
C GLN A 83 11.56 -3.90 3.73
N PRO A 84 12.32 -4.74 4.47
CA PRO A 84 13.26 -4.29 5.50
C PRO A 84 14.36 -3.32 5.00
N SER A 85 14.67 -3.33 3.71
CA SER A 85 15.64 -2.42 3.11
C SER A 85 15.10 -1.01 2.84
N CYS A 86 13.79 -0.79 3.03
CA CYS A 86 13.19 0.52 2.85
C CYS A 86 13.55 1.42 4.04
N VAL A 87 13.96 2.66 3.78
CA VAL A 87 14.30 3.64 4.82
C VAL A 87 13.13 3.89 5.78
N LEU A 88 11.89 3.79 5.27
CA LEU A 88 10.66 3.94 6.05
C LEU A 88 10.29 2.69 6.86
N PHE A 89 11.02 1.58 6.76
CA PHE A 89 10.71 0.34 7.47
C PHE A 89 10.75 0.49 9.00
N SER A 90 11.75 1.22 9.50
CA SER A 90 11.92 1.47 10.95
C SER A 90 11.29 2.79 11.40
N ALA A 91 10.57 3.51 10.53
CA ALA A 91 10.00 4.80 10.85
C ALA A 91 8.78 4.63 11.78
N THR A 92 8.84 5.25 12.96
CA THR A 92 7.75 5.27 13.94
C THR A 92 6.82 6.48 13.76
N LYS A 93 7.30 7.53 13.09
CA LYS A 93 6.55 8.72 12.72
C LYS A 93 6.62 8.91 11.21
N LEU A 94 5.48 9.17 10.60
CA LEU A 94 5.39 9.56 9.19
C LEU A 94 5.08 11.06 9.10
N GLU A 95 5.67 11.72 8.10
CA GLU A 95 5.34 13.11 7.77
C GLU A 95 3.92 13.22 7.19
N SER A 96 3.45 12.17 6.50
CA SER A 96 2.11 12.09 5.95
C SER A 96 1.58 10.66 5.97
N ALA A 97 0.26 10.51 6.02
CA ALA A 97 -0.41 9.20 5.95
C ALA A 97 -0.43 8.61 4.52
N TRP A 98 0.07 9.34 3.53
CA TRP A 98 0.02 8.97 2.12
C TRP A 98 1.42 8.72 1.58
N LEU A 99 1.58 7.58 0.92
CA LEU A 99 2.85 7.10 0.42
C LEU A 99 2.70 6.67 -1.04
N VAL A 100 3.72 6.87 -1.85
CA VAL A 100 3.82 6.29 -3.20
C VAL A 100 4.94 5.26 -3.25
N PHE A 101 4.81 4.27 -4.13
CA PHE A 101 5.83 3.22 -4.29
C PHE A 101 6.10 2.93 -5.76
N HIS A 102 7.27 2.40 -6.06
CA HIS A 102 7.66 2.06 -7.43
C HIS A 102 7.35 0.60 -7.79
N SER A 103 7.66 -0.35 -6.88
CA SER A 103 7.52 -1.78 -7.16
C SER A 103 6.88 -2.53 -5.99
N LYS A 104 6.03 -3.50 -6.33
CA LYS A 104 5.46 -4.48 -5.39
C LYS A 104 5.89 -5.88 -5.80
N HIS A 105 6.21 -6.71 -4.81
CA HIS A 105 6.54 -8.10 -4.98
C HIS A 105 5.66 -8.95 -4.06
N GLU A 106 5.00 -9.95 -4.61
CA GLU A 106 4.21 -10.91 -3.83
C GLU A 106 5.10 -12.10 -3.47
N GLN A 107 5.33 -12.28 -2.18
CA GLN A 107 6.05 -13.45 -1.70
C GLN A 107 5.03 -14.45 -1.15
N ALA A 108 4.93 -15.60 -1.83
CA ALA A 108 4.20 -16.74 -1.30
C ALA A 108 4.90 -17.22 -0.01
N GLN A 109 4.14 -17.34 1.07
CA GLN A 109 4.67 -17.81 2.33
C GLN A 109 5.00 -19.31 2.20
N PRO A 110 6.25 -19.76 2.46
CA PRO A 110 6.55 -21.18 2.45
C PRO A 110 5.74 -21.86 3.55
N GLN A 111 4.91 -22.83 3.15
CA GLN A 111 4.12 -23.63 4.09
C GLN A 111 5.09 -24.44 4.97
N PRO A 112 4.94 -24.43 6.31
CA PRO A 112 5.67 -25.40 7.12
C PRO A 112 5.26 -26.80 6.66
N LEU A 113 6.23 -27.62 6.24
CA LEU A 113 5.99 -29.02 5.88
C LEU A 113 5.23 -29.69 7.03
N LEU A 114 4.02 -30.15 6.76
CA LEU A 114 3.25 -30.95 7.69
C LEU A 114 4.08 -32.18 8.04
N ASN A 115 4.43 -32.36 9.33
CA ASN A 115 5.25 -33.48 9.79
C ASN A 115 4.62 -34.81 9.34
N PRO A 116 5.34 -35.69 8.61
CA PRO A 116 4.79 -36.98 8.14
C PRO A 116 4.37 -37.97 9.24
N GLN A 117 4.68 -37.69 10.50
CA GLN A 117 4.54 -38.64 11.61
C GLN A 117 3.15 -38.70 12.25
N GLN A 118 2.19 -37.88 11.82
CA GLN A 118 0.83 -37.86 12.41
C GLN A 118 -0.22 -38.62 11.58
N GLN A 119 0.17 -39.24 10.46
CA GLN A 119 -0.71 -40.06 9.62
C GLN A 119 -0.74 -41.55 10.00
N ALA A 120 0.09 -41.99 10.95
CA ALA A 120 0.18 -43.39 11.37
C ALA A 120 -0.71 -43.77 12.57
N ALA A 121 -1.51 -42.84 13.12
CA ALA A 121 -2.30 -43.07 14.33
C ALA A 121 -3.77 -43.46 14.09
N SER A 122 -4.17 -43.72 12.83
CA SER A 122 -5.53 -44.18 12.49
C SER A 122 -5.55 -45.54 11.77
N SER A 123 -4.74 -46.49 12.23
CA SER A 123 -4.77 -47.88 11.76
C SER A 123 -4.68 -48.89 12.92
N SER A 124 -5.55 -48.75 13.92
CA SER A 124 -5.82 -49.84 14.86
C SER A 124 -6.99 -50.69 14.34
N LEU A 125 -6.67 -51.87 13.79
CA LEU A 125 -7.62 -52.94 13.47
C LEU A 125 -8.33 -53.45 14.74
N PRO A 126 -9.58 -53.92 14.65
CA PRO A 126 -10.03 -55.05 15.46
C PRO A 126 -9.87 -56.36 14.68
N ARG A 127 -9.16 -57.32 15.28
CA ARG A 127 -9.12 -58.73 14.89
C ARG A 127 -10.36 -59.48 15.41
N SER A 128 -10.62 -60.63 14.78
CA SER A 128 -11.51 -61.75 15.21
C SER A 128 -12.97 -61.61 14.70
N SER A 129 -13.70 -62.62 14.24
CA SER A 129 -13.49 -64.07 14.08
C SER A 129 -14.68 -64.64 13.29
N GLY A 130 -14.45 -65.70 12.50
CA GLY A 130 -15.41 -66.81 12.35
C GLY A 130 -16.59 -66.73 11.35
N ASN A 131 -16.42 -67.51 10.27
CA ASN A 131 -17.27 -68.67 9.88
C ASN A 131 -18.23 -68.59 8.66
N ASN A 132 -17.83 -69.29 7.58
CA ASN A 132 -18.53 -70.25 6.71
C ASN A 132 -20.07 -70.23 6.57
N ASN A 133 -20.60 -70.16 5.33
CA ASN A 133 -20.89 -71.33 4.47
C ASN A 133 -21.71 -70.97 3.21
N ASN A 134 -21.32 -71.57 2.07
CA ASN A 134 -22.09 -72.07 0.92
C ASN A 134 -23.55 -71.61 0.71
N ASN A 135 -23.96 -71.24 -0.52
CA ASN A 135 -24.22 -72.17 -1.63
C ASN A 135 -24.81 -71.51 -2.90
N ASN A 136 -24.39 -72.09 -4.03
CA ASN A 136 -25.06 -72.23 -5.33
C ASN A 136 -24.84 -71.18 -6.46
N PRO A 137 -24.58 -71.65 -7.72
CA PRO A 137 -24.31 -70.84 -8.89
C PRO A 137 -25.50 -70.76 -9.86
N ASN A 138 -25.57 -69.70 -10.66
CA ASN A 138 -26.17 -69.72 -12.01
C ASN A 138 -25.81 -68.40 -12.71
N THR A 139 -24.90 -68.43 -13.68
CA THR A 139 -25.17 -68.42 -15.14
C THR A 139 -25.35 -67.05 -15.77
N ASN A 140 -24.50 -66.84 -16.79
CA ASN A 140 -24.75 -66.12 -18.04
C ASN A 140 -24.96 -64.61 -17.89
N ASN A 141 -24.00 -63.79 -18.35
CA ASN A 141 -23.94 -63.41 -19.77
C ASN A 141 -22.90 -62.31 -20.02
N THR A 142 -22.43 -62.31 -21.27
CA THR A 142 -21.91 -61.19 -22.07
C THR A 142 -20.45 -60.76 -21.91
N ALA A 143 -19.71 -61.07 -22.97
CA ALA A 143 -18.41 -60.57 -23.32
C ALA A 143 -18.41 -59.08 -23.73
N ALA A 144 -17.20 -58.52 -23.66
CA ALA A 144 -16.68 -57.45 -24.52
C ALA A 144 -17.13 -56.00 -24.26
N ALA A 145 -16.14 -55.26 -23.75
CA ALA A 145 -15.76 -53.90 -24.15
C ALA A 145 -16.82 -52.79 -24.02
N THR A 146 -16.85 -52.19 -22.82
CA THR A 146 -17.40 -50.84 -22.62
C THR A 146 -16.29 -49.81 -22.78
N GLU A 147 -16.58 -48.87 -23.67
CA GLU A 147 -15.87 -47.63 -23.97
C GLU A 147 -15.66 -46.76 -22.71
N ALA A 148 -14.44 -46.26 -22.53
CA ALA A 148 -14.15 -45.17 -21.61
C ALA A 148 -13.99 -43.87 -22.42
N PRO A 149 -14.71 -42.80 -22.04
CA PRO A 149 -13.99 -41.55 -21.86
C PRO A 149 -14.48 -40.71 -20.67
N SER A 150 -13.50 -40.12 -19.99
CA SER A 150 -13.53 -38.82 -19.27
C SER A 150 -14.53 -38.61 -18.12
N LEU A 151 -14.03 -38.71 -16.89
CA LEU A 151 -14.38 -37.75 -15.84
C LEU A 151 -13.13 -37.45 -14.98
N SER A 152 -12.50 -36.31 -15.28
CA SER A 152 -11.44 -35.71 -14.48
C SER A 152 -12.05 -35.17 -13.18
N THR A 153 -11.96 -35.94 -12.10
CA THR A 153 -12.17 -35.45 -10.74
C THR A 153 -10.90 -34.73 -10.26
N ALA A 154 -10.62 -33.58 -10.87
CA ALA A 154 -9.75 -32.58 -10.26
C ALA A 154 -10.51 -31.93 -9.10
N THR A 155 -10.20 -32.33 -7.87
CA THR A 155 -10.43 -31.46 -6.71
C THR A 155 -9.08 -30.85 -6.32
N PRO A 156 -8.82 -29.58 -6.70
CA PRO A 156 -7.69 -28.86 -6.14
C PRO A 156 -8.06 -28.49 -4.69
N SER A 157 -7.37 -29.07 -3.73
CA SER A 157 -7.31 -28.53 -2.37
C SER A 157 -6.50 -27.23 -2.37
N THR A 158 -7.09 -26.17 -2.90
CA THR A 158 -6.55 -24.81 -2.79
C THR A 158 -6.77 -24.33 -1.36
N THR A 159 -5.86 -24.69 -0.45
CA THR A 159 -5.59 -23.89 0.74
C THR A 159 -5.17 -22.49 0.30
N PRO A 160 -5.72 -21.39 0.87
CA PRO A 160 -5.32 -20.04 0.51
C PRO A 160 -3.86 -19.84 0.89
N SER A 161 -2.96 -19.94 -0.10
CA SER A 161 -1.59 -19.46 0.02
C SER A 161 -1.67 -17.97 0.32
N SER A 162 -1.44 -17.59 1.57
CA SER A 162 -1.44 -16.19 1.98
C SER A 162 -0.20 -15.50 1.42
N SER A 163 -0.28 -15.06 0.17
CA SER A 163 0.76 -14.25 -0.46
C SER A 163 0.86 -12.92 0.29
N LYS A 164 2.04 -12.62 0.84
CA LYS A 164 2.31 -11.32 1.46
C LYS A 164 2.86 -10.39 0.39
N THR A 165 2.20 -9.26 0.19
CA THR A 165 2.68 -8.23 -0.74
C THR A 165 3.68 -7.34 -0.02
N PHE A 166 4.91 -7.32 -0.52
CA PHE A 166 5.97 -6.42 -0.08
C PHE A 166 6.16 -5.28 -1.07
N VAL A 167 6.35 -4.06 -0.58
CA VAL A 167 6.62 -2.88 -1.40
C VAL A 167 8.04 -2.39 -1.20
N ARG A 168 8.64 -1.88 -2.29
CA ARG A 168 9.97 -1.30 -2.32
C ARG A 168 9.91 0.15 -2.83
N ASP A 169 10.89 0.94 -2.40
CA ASP A 169 11.11 2.34 -2.81
C ASP A 169 9.87 3.20 -2.54
N VAL A 170 9.54 3.30 -1.25
CA VAL A 170 8.39 4.06 -0.77
C VAL A 170 8.82 5.50 -0.49
N CYS A 171 7.99 6.46 -0.90
CA CYS A 171 8.19 7.87 -0.61
C CYS A 171 6.91 8.44 0.02
N ALA A 172 7.06 9.18 1.12
CA ALA A 172 5.95 9.92 1.71
C ALA A 172 5.62 11.15 0.86
N VAL A 173 4.34 11.35 0.56
CA VAL A 173 3.87 12.43 -0.30
C VAL A 173 2.76 13.20 0.38
N SER A 174 2.62 14.47 0.00
CA SER A 174 1.56 15.30 0.53
C SER A 174 0.20 14.93 -0.05
N PRO A 175 -0.89 15.09 0.71
CA PRO A 175 -2.25 14.98 0.19
C PRO A 175 -2.50 15.90 -1.02
N PHE A 176 -1.92 17.11 -1.02
CA PHE A 176 -2.07 18.06 -2.10
C PHE A 176 -1.36 17.63 -3.39
N ALA A 177 -0.22 16.93 -3.29
CA ALA A 177 0.44 16.34 -4.44
C ALA A 177 -0.43 15.27 -5.10
N LEU A 178 -1.07 14.41 -4.29
CA LEU A 178 -2.05 13.44 -4.79
C LEU A 178 -3.29 14.11 -5.39
N LEU A 179 -3.75 15.22 -4.81
CA LEU A 179 -4.90 15.95 -5.33
C LEU A 179 -4.60 16.65 -6.68
N LEU A 180 -3.37 17.13 -6.85
CA LEU A 180 -2.92 17.82 -8.06
C LEU A 180 -2.58 16.84 -9.20
N PHE A 181 -1.85 15.76 -8.89
CA PHE A 181 -1.32 14.82 -9.89
C PHE A 181 -2.07 13.49 -9.97
N GLY A 182 -3.02 13.24 -9.07
CA GLY A 182 -3.86 12.05 -9.13
C GLY A 182 -4.86 12.09 -10.28
N GLY A 183 -5.82 11.17 -10.26
CA GLY A 183 -6.83 11.06 -11.31
C GLY A 183 -8.04 11.97 -11.12
N ASP A 184 -9.23 11.43 -11.25
CA ASP A 184 -10.49 12.17 -11.21
C ASP A 184 -10.78 12.65 -9.79
N VAL A 185 -11.04 13.96 -9.67
CA VAL A 185 -11.32 14.60 -8.38
C VAL A 185 -12.82 14.86 -8.25
N THR A 186 -13.41 14.19 -7.26
CA THR A 186 -14.81 14.31 -6.84
C THR A 186 -14.87 15.05 -5.50
N VAL A 187 -15.73 16.05 -5.39
CA VAL A 187 -15.81 16.94 -4.21
C VAL A 187 -17.13 16.70 -3.50
N HIS A 188 -17.06 16.25 -2.25
CA HIS A 188 -18.23 16.08 -1.37
C HIS A 188 -18.30 17.26 -0.40
N ALA A 189 -19.08 18.27 -0.78
CA ALA A 189 -19.19 19.51 0.00
C ALA A 189 -19.83 19.31 1.38
N GLU A 190 -20.74 18.32 1.50
CA GLU A 190 -21.43 18.00 2.76
C GLU A 190 -20.48 17.44 3.82
N GLU A 191 -19.55 16.57 3.42
CA GLU A 191 -18.61 15.91 4.33
C GLU A 191 -17.26 16.63 4.44
N ALA A 192 -17.11 17.81 3.81
CA ALA A 192 -15.84 18.52 3.65
C ALA A 192 -14.69 17.57 3.24
N THR A 193 -14.99 16.67 2.30
CA THR A 193 -14.09 15.62 1.85
C THR A 193 -13.94 15.66 0.35
N VAL A 194 -12.70 15.54 -0.12
CA VAL A 194 -12.34 15.45 -1.52
C VAL A 194 -11.84 14.04 -1.80
N VAL A 195 -12.38 13.43 -2.84
CA VAL A 195 -12.05 12.06 -3.24
C VAL A 195 -11.29 12.09 -4.55
N VAL A 196 -10.22 11.30 -4.64
CA VAL A 196 -9.41 11.13 -5.85
C VAL A 196 -9.50 9.67 -6.29
N ASP A 197 -9.90 9.43 -7.54
CA ASP A 197 -10.09 8.10 -8.16
C ASP A 197 -10.91 7.13 -7.31
N GLU A 198 -11.89 7.65 -6.55
CA GLU A 198 -12.78 6.86 -5.66
C GLU A 198 -12.07 6.04 -4.56
N CYS A 199 -10.74 6.18 -4.45
CA CYS A 199 -9.88 5.37 -3.61
C CYS A 199 -9.23 6.20 -2.49
N ILE A 200 -8.83 7.43 -2.79
CA ILE A 200 -8.15 8.33 -1.86
C ILE A 200 -9.18 9.32 -1.32
N ARG A 201 -9.42 9.31 -0.01
CA ARG A 201 -10.28 10.27 0.71
C ARG A 201 -9.42 11.27 1.47
N LEU A 202 -9.54 12.55 1.15
CA LEU A 202 -8.80 13.64 1.77
C LEU A 202 -9.77 14.59 2.47
N ALA A 203 -9.52 14.91 3.73
CA ALA A 203 -10.26 15.95 4.45
C ALA A 203 -9.87 17.32 3.89
N ALA A 204 -10.77 17.95 3.16
CA ALA A 204 -10.54 19.26 2.56
C ALA A 204 -11.86 19.97 2.23
N PRO A 205 -11.99 21.27 2.54
CA PRO A 205 -13.16 22.05 2.16
C PRO A 205 -13.41 22.01 0.65
N ALA A 206 -14.68 22.09 0.24
CA ALA A 206 -15.07 22.05 -1.17
C ALA A 206 -14.32 23.09 -2.04
N ARG A 207 -14.03 24.26 -1.47
CA ARG A 207 -13.26 25.31 -2.12
C ARG A 207 -11.88 24.84 -2.57
N VAL A 208 -11.19 24.02 -1.77
CA VAL A 208 -9.88 23.46 -2.12
C VAL A 208 -10.00 22.52 -3.31
N GLY A 209 -10.99 21.62 -3.28
CA GLY A 209 -11.22 20.68 -4.38
C GLY A 209 -11.52 21.36 -5.71
N VAL A 210 -12.38 22.39 -5.71
CA VAL A 210 -12.70 23.19 -6.91
C VAL A 210 -11.47 23.97 -7.39
N LEU A 211 -10.73 24.60 -6.47
CA LEU A 211 -9.53 25.36 -6.80
C LEU A 211 -8.46 24.49 -7.46
N VAL A 212 -8.19 23.31 -6.89
CA VAL A 212 -7.21 22.39 -7.48
C VAL A 212 -7.70 21.86 -8.83
N LYS A 213 -9.00 21.59 -8.99
CA LYS A 213 -9.57 21.19 -10.29
C LYS A 213 -9.35 22.27 -11.36
N GLN A 214 -9.60 23.54 -11.03
CA GLN A 214 -9.34 24.65 -11.94
C GLN A 214 -7.84 24.80 -12.24
N LEU A 215 -6.99 24.68 -11.22
CA LEU A 215 -5.54 24.77 -11.36
C LEU A 215 -4.98 23.65 -12.26
N ARG A 216 -5.52 22.43 -12.16
CA ARG A 216 -5.16 21.29 -13.01
C ARG A 216 -5.52 21.55 -14.47
N ASN A 217 -6.71 22.10 -14.74
CA ASN A 217 -7.12 22.43 -16.11
C ASN A 217 -6.19 23.47 -16.75
N GLU A 218 -5.83 24.51 -16.00
CA GLU A 218 -4.89 25.55 -16.48
C GLU A 218 -3.48 24.98 -16.67
N LEU A 219 -3.01 24.12 -15.76
CA LEU A 219 -1.72 23.42 -15.93
C LEU A 219 -1.72 22.53 -17.18
N GLN A 220 -2.77 21.73 -17.37
CA GLN A 220 -2.92 20.87 -18.55
C GLN A 220 -2.95 21.71 -19.84
N ARG A 221 -3.63 22.85 -19.83
CA ARG A 221 -3.63 23.79 -20.95
C ARG A 221 -2.23 24.31 -21.25
N LEU A 222 -1.50 24.78 -20.23
CA LEU A 222 -0.12 25.25 -20.39
C LEU A 222 0.81 24.16 -20.93
N LEU A 223 0.68 22.93 -20.41
CA LEU A 223 1.46 21.79 -20.89
C LEU A 223 1.12 21.43 -22.33
N HIS A 224 -0.15 21.52 -22.72
CA HIS A 224 -0.60 21.28 -24.10
C HIS A 224 -0.09 22.36 -25.07
N ASP A 225 -0.13 23.62 -24.64
CA ASP A 225 0.41 24.74 -25.43
C ASP A 225 1.93 24.63 -25.57
N LYS A 226 2.63 24.17 -24.52
CA LYS A 226 4.07 23.86 -24.57
C LYS A 226 4.40 22.67 -25.46
N LEU A 227 3.55 21.64 -25.49
CA LEU A 227 3.74 20.51 -26.38
C LEU A 227 3.66 20.94 -27.86
N LYS A 228 2.77 21.89 -28.17
CA LYS A 228 2.66 22.48 -29.52
C LYS A 228 3.77 23.48 -29.83
N ARG A 229 4.22 24.24 -28.82
CA ARG A 229 5.24 25.28 -28.93
C ARG A 229 6.32 25.02 -27.86
N PRO A 230 7.35 24.23 -28.17
CA PRO A 230 8.38 23.87 -27.18
C PRO A 230 9.19 25.09 -26.70
N GLU A 231 9.23 26.18 -27.46
CA GLU A 231 9.88 27.45 -27.09
C GLU A 231 9.05 28.29 -26.09
N LEU A 232 7.82 27.88 -25.78
CA LEU A 232 7.01 28.60 -24.80
C LEU A 232 7.65 28.50 -23.41
N GLU A 233 8.13 29.63 -22.93
CA GLU A 233 8.68 29.77 -21.60
C GLU A 233 7.54 29.73 -20.56
N LEU A 234 7.63 28.78 -19.62
CA LEU A 234 6.66 28.66 -18.52
C LEU A 234 7.13 29.39 -17.25
N SER A 235 8.39 29.82 -17.22
CA SER A 235 9.03 30.55 -16.13
C SER A 235 8.19 31.78 -15.78
N GLY A 236 7.69 31.89 -14.54
CA GLY A 236 6.95 33.06 -14.08
C GLY A 236 5.46 33.08 -14.46
N SER A 237 4.90 31.98 -14.95
CA SER A 237 3.43 31.88 -15.02
C SER A 237 2.84 31.84 -13.59
N PRO A 238 1.80 32.66 -13.30
CA PRO A 238 1.19 32.70 -11.97
C PRO A 238 0.57 31.37 -11.56
N ILE A 239 0.26 30.52 -12.55
CA ILE A 239 -0.25 29.15 -12.36
C ILE A 239 0.82 28.26 -11.74
N LEU A 240 2.07 28.30 -12.23
CA LEU A 240 3.16 27.51 -11.64
C LEU A 240 3.52 28.01 -10.24
N ASP A 241 3.51 29.33 -10.02
CA ASP A 241 3.74 29.89 -8.69
C ASP A 241 2.65 29.44 -7.70
N ALA A 242 1.38 29.43 -8.11
CA ALA A 242 0.28 28.92 -7.31
C ALA A 242 0.41 27.41 -7.01
N ILE A 243 0.89 26.61 -7.96
CA ILE A 243 1.17 25.18 -7.76
C ILE A 243 2.30 24.98 -6.76
N VAL A 244 3.41 25.71 -6.91
CA VAL A 244 4.54 25.63 -5.98
C VAL A 244 4.10 26.05 -4.59
N GLN A 245 3.30 27.12 -4.48
CA GLN A 245 2.76 27.56 -3.21
C GLN A 245 1.87 26.48 -2.58
N LEU A 246 0.95 25.88 -3.34
CA LEU A 246 0.09 24.80 -2.86
C LEU A 246 0.89 23.59 -2.35
N LEU A 247 1.94 23.19 -3.08
CA LEU A 247 2.80 22.05 -2.75
C LEU A 247 3.83 22.33 -1.65
N THR A 248 3.97 23.58 -1.19
CA THR A 248 4.89 23.96 -0.11
C THR A 248 4.14 24.32 1.17
N THR A 249 2.84 24.58 1.08
CA THR A 249 1.99 24.94 2.22
C THR A 249 1.70 23.73 3.14
N ASP A 250 1.89 22.50 2.68
CA ASP A 250 1.64 21.29 3.48
C ASP A 250 2.72 20.98 4.51
N ALA A 251 3.91 21.59 4.39
CA ALA A 251 5.03 21.34 5.28
C ALA A 251 4.92 22.09 6.63
N SER A 252 4.02 23.07 6.77
CA SER A 252 3.97 23.98 7.92
C SER A 252 2.83 23.74 8.91
N ASP A 253 1.77 23.02 8.55
CA ASP A 253 0.59 22.82 9.40
C ASP A 253 0.22 21.34 9.54
N ALA A 254 1.00 20.62 10.35
CA ALA A 254 0.66 19.32 10.95
C ALA A 254 1.31 19.16 12.33
#